data_AF-A0A7R9FUV5-F1
#
_entry.id   AF-A0A7R9FUV5-F1
#
_cell.length_a   1.000
_cell.length_b   1.000
_cell.length_c   1.000
_cell.angle_alpha   90.00
_cell.angle_beta   90.00
_cell.angle_gamma   90.00
#
_symmetry.space_group_name_H-M   'P 1'
#
loop_
_entity.id
_entity.type
_entity.pdbx_description
1 polymer ?
#
loop_
_entity_poly.entity_id
_entity_poly.type
_entity_poly.pdbx_seq_one_letter_code
_entity_poly.pdbx_strand_id
1 'polypeptide(L)' 'MGAYTRSDKAAIASDLERMFALFPRLAERRNQLAGTLSGGEQQMLAISRALMARPALLLLDEPSMGLSPIM' A
#
# COMPACT_ATOMS: atom_id res chain seq x y z
N MET A 1 6.90 -6.67 -7.08
CA MET A 1 5.63 -7.44 -7.00
C MET A 1 4.54 -6.53 -6.45
N GLY A 2 3.44 -6.37 -7.18
CA GLY A 2 2.35 -5.40 -6.98
C GLY A 2 1.30 -5.69 -8.05
N ALA A 3 0.79 -4.69 -8.78
CA ALA A 3 0.00 -4.93 -10.00
C ALA A 3 0.80 -5.50 -11.20
N TYR A 4 2.05 -5.91 -11.00
CA TYR A 4 2.97 -6.37 -12.05
C TYR A 4 2.49 -7.60 -12.83
N THR A 5 1.59 -8.41 -12.26
CA THR A 5 1.00 -9.58 -12.92
C THR A 5 -0.31 -9.26 -13.64
N ARG A 6 -0.76 -8.01 -13.61
CA ARG A 6 -2.04 -7.55 -14.18
C ARG A 6 -1.79 -6.68 -15.41
N SER A 7 -2.66 -6.84 -16.41
CA SER A 7 -2.61 -6.09 -17.68
C SER A 7 -3.75 -5.07 -17.85
N ASP A 8 -4.81 -5.17 -17.05
CA ASP A 8 -5.94 -4.23 -17.11
C ASP A 8 -5.59 -2.89 -16.46
N LYS A 9 -5.18 -1.94 -17.30
CA LYS A 9 -4.74 -0.59 -16.88
C LYS A 9 -5.85 0.21 -16.19
N ALA A 10 -7.11 0.07 -16.63
CA ALA A 10 -8.22 0.84 -16.06
C ALA A 10 -8.51 0.38 -14.63
N ALA A 11 -8.56 -0.94 -14.42
CA ALA A 11 -8.74 -1.48 -13.08
C ALA A 11 -7.54 -1.19 -12.17
N ILE A 12 -6.30 -1.17 -12.69
CA ILE A 12 -5.11 -0.80 -11.91
C ILE A 12 -5.20 0.66 -11.44
N ALA A 13 -5.59 1.58 -12.32
CA ALA A 13 -5.74 2.99 -11.97
C ALA A 13 -6.79 3.20 -10.87
N SER A 14 -7.95 2.55 -11.01
CA SER A 14 -9.01 2.60 -9.99
C SER A 14 -8.57 1.99 -8.65
N ASP A 15 -7.81 0.90 -8.66
CA ASP A 15 -7.26 0.32 -7.42
C ASP A 15 -6.24 1.25 -6.78
N LEU A 16 -5.41 1.94 -7.57
CA LEU A 16 -4.42 2.88 -7.07
C LEU A 16 -5.09 4.08 -6.38
N GLU A 17 -6.15 4.63 -6.98
CA GLU A 17 -6.98 5.67 -6.36
C GLU A 17 -7.59 5.19 -5.04
N ARG A 18 -8.12 3.95 -5.01
CA ARG A 18 -8.64 3.34 -3.78
C ARG A 18 -7.54 3.23 -2.71
N MET A 19 -6.32 2.82 -3.09
CA MET A 19 -5.21 2.72 -2.14
C MET A 19 -4.82 4.08 -1.57
N PHE A 20 -4.83 5.13 -2.37
CA PHE A 20 -4.58 6.49 -1.89
C PHE A 20 -5.69 7.03 -1.00
N ALA A 21 -6.94 6.64 -1.24
CA ALA A 21 -8.03 6.95 -0.32
C ALA A 21 -7.90 6.22 1.02
N LEU A 22 -7.45 4.96 1.03
CA LEU A 22 -7.24 4.17 2.24
C LEU A 22 -5.98 4.59 3.02
N PHE A 23 -4.93 5.00 2.33
CA PHE A 23 -3.66 5.43 2.91
C PHE A 23 -3.27 6.83 2.41
N PRO A 24 -3.93 7.89 2.87
CA PRO A 24 -3.68 9.27 2.37
C PRO A 24 -2.21 9.70 2.50
N ARG A 25 -1.51 9.24 3.53
CA ARG A 25 -0.08 9.49 3.75
C ARG A 25 0.81 8.99 2.61
N LEU A 26 0.41 7.92 1.91
CA LEU A 26 1.11 7.42 0.72
C LEU A 26 0.82 8.30 -0.51
N ALA A 27 -0.37 8.91 -0.59
CA ALA A 27 -0.71 9.84 -1.66
C ALA A 27 0.12 11.12 -1.57
N GLU A 28 0.24 11.68 -0.37
CA GLU A 28 1.09 12.83 -0.05
C GLU A 28 2.56 12.58 -0.42
N ARG A 29 3.01 11.32 -0.29
CA ARG A 29 4.40 10.90 -0.49
C ARG A 29 4.62 10.03 -1.72
N ARG A 30 3.73 10.10 -2.72
CA ARG A 30 3.77 9.20 -3.90
C ARG A 30 5.08 9.25 -4.70
N ASN A 31 5.80 10.36 -4.63
CA ASN A 31 7.06 10.60 -5.33
C ASN A 31 8.30 10.39 -4.44
N GLN A 32 8.09 10.12 -3.14
CA GLN A 32 9.18 9.89 -2.19
C GLN A 32 9.72 8.46 -2.36
N LEU A 33 11.03 8.30 -2.25
CA LEU A 33 11.66 6.98 -2.28
C LEU A 33 11.19 6.14 -1.08
N ALA A 34 10.77 4.91 -1.35
CA ALA A 34 10.22 4.03 -0.31
C ALA A 34 11.16 3.82 0.90
N GLY A 35 12.48 3.78 0.68
CA GLY A 35 13.47 3.62 1.74
C GLY A 35 13.61 4.81 2.69
N THR A 36 13.04 5.97 2.36
CA THR A 36 13.08 7.17 3.23
C THR A 36 11.76 7.43 3.97
N LEU A 37 10.76 6.56 3.78
CA LEU A 37 9.52 6.59 4.54
C LEU A 37 9.77 6.12 5.98
N SER A 38 8.96 6.58 6.94
CA SER A 38 8.99 6.05 8.30
C SER A 38 8.58 4.56 8.34
N GLY A 39 8.92 3.84 9.40
CA GLY A 39 8.59 2.40 9.51
C GLY A 39 7.10 2.09 9.31
N GLY A 40 6.21 2.87 9.93
CA GLY A 40 4.76 2.72 9.73
C GLY A 40 4.30 3.02 8.30
N GLU A 41 4.93 3.99 7.63
CA GLU A 41 4.64 4.29 6.22
C GLU A 41 5.16 3.21 5.28
N GLN A 42 6.32 2.62 5.56
CA GLN A 42 6.82 1.46 4.81
C GLN A 42 5.87 0.27 4.97
N GLN A 43 5.30 0.06 6.15
CA GLN A 43 4.31 -0.99 6.40
C GLN A 43 2.99 -0.72 5.65
N MET A 44 2.47 0.52 5.71
CA MET A 44 1.31 0.93 4.90
C MET A 44 1.58 0.72 3.40
N LEU A 45 2.77 1.07 2.92
CA LEU A 45 3.17 0.85 1.52
C LEU A 45 3.23 -0.65 1.19
N ALA A 46 3.75 -1.49 2.07
CA ALA A 46 3.81 -2.93 1.88
C ALA A 46 2.42 -3.56 1.77
N ILE A 47 1.49 -3.16 2.66
CA ILE A 47 0.10 -3.61 2.65
C ILE A 47 -0.61 -3.13 1.38
N SER A 48 -0.52 -1.83 1.07
CA SER A 48 -1.09 -1.23 -0.15
C SER A 48 -0.62 -1.98 -1.41
N ARG A 49 0.69 -2.25 -1.51
CA ARG A 49 1.28 -3.01 -2.62
C ARG A 49 0.75 -4.43 -2.72
N ALA A 50 0.51 -5.11 -1.59
CA ALA A 50 -0.09 -6.45 -1.58
C ALA A 50 -1.55 -6.43 -2.06
N LEU A 51 -2.33 -5.44 -1.62
CA LEU A 51 -3.73 -5.27 -2.02
C LEU A 51 -3.90 -4.96 -3.51
N MET A 52 -2.92 -4.31 -4.15
CA MET A 52 -2.94 -4.04 -5.60
C MET A 52 -3.01 -5.30 -6.47
N ALA A 53 -2.65 -6.47 -5.93
CA ALA A 53 -2.78 -7.75 -6.61
C ALA A 53 -4.22 -8.31 -6.58
N ARG A 54 -5.16 -7.65 -5.87
CA ARG A 54 -6.51 -8.15 -5.57
C ARG A 54 -6.51 -9.61 -5.04
N PRO A 55 -5.74 -9.91 -3.99
CA PRO A 55 -5.69 -11.25 -3.45
C PRO A 55 -7.06 -11.65 -2.87
N ALA A 56 -7.45 -12.92 -3.04
CA ALA A 56 -8.62 -13.46 -2.36
C ALA A 56 -8.40 -13.63 -0.84
N LEU A 57 -7.14 -13.78 -0.42
CA LEU A 57 -6.71 -13.91 0.96
C LEU A 57 -5.38 -13.16 1.15
N LEU A 58 -5.31 -12.28 2.14
CA LEU A 58 -4.09 -11.60 2.56
C LEU A 58 -3.73 -12.09 3.96
N LEU A 59 -2.58 -12.77 4.08
CA LEU A 59 -2.01 -13.14 5.37
C LEU A 59 -0.98 -12.08 5.76
N LEU A 60 -1.15 -11.53 6.96
CA LEU A 60 -0.24 -10.56 7.55
C LEU A 60 0.32 -11.17 8.81
N ASP A 61 1.65 -11.24 8.88
CA ASP A 61 2.33 -11.58 10.11
C ASP A 61 2.67 -10.27 10.84
N GLU A 62 2.17 -10.12 12.06
CA GLU A 62 2.38 -8.95 12.93
C GLU A 62 2.06 -7.58 12.28
N PRO A 63 0.82 -7.33 11.82
CA PRO A 63 0.46 -6.10 11.10
C PRO A 63 0.55 -4.82 11.94
N SER A 64 0.56 -4.94 13.28
CA SER A 64 0.72 -3.81 14.19
C SER A 64 2.19 -3.45 14.44
N MET A 65 3.15 -4.31 14.08
CA MET A 65 4.57 -4.07 14.32
C MET A 65 5.09 -2.96 13.40
N GLY A 66 5.09 -1.71 13.87
CA GLY A 66 5.52 -0.53 13.12
C GLY A 66 4.45 0.55 12.94
N LEU A 67 3.18 0.25 13.24
CA LEU A 67 2.10 1.23 13.28
C LEU A 67 2.05 1.87 14.68
N SER A 68 2.52 3.12 14.80
CA SER A 68 2.33 3.89 16.03
C SER A 68 0.83 4.10 16.31
N PRO A 69 0.38 4.04 17.57
CA PRO A 69 -1.01 4.28 17.93
C PRO A 69 -1.49 5.64 17.39
N ILE A 70 -2.73 5.69 16.90
CA ILE A 70 -3.41 6.95 16.62
C ILE A 70 -3.64 7.61 17.99
N MET A 71 -2.94 8.70 18.26
CA MET A 71 -3.14 9.57 19.43
C MET A 71 -4.20 10.62 19.12
#